data_AF-A0A8K0KC10-F1
#
_entry.id   AF-A0A8K0KC10-F1
#
_cell.length_a   1.000
_cell.length_b   1.000
_cell.length_c   1.000
_cell.angle_alpha   90.00
_cell.angle_beta   90.00
_cell.angle_gamma   90.00
#
_symmetry.space_group_name_H-M   'P 1'
#
loop_
_entity.id
_entity.type
_entity.pdbx_description
1 polymer ?
#
loop_
_entity_poly.entity_id
_entity_poly.type
_entity_poly.pdbx_seq_one_letter_code
_entity_poly.pdbx_strand_id
1 'polypeptide(L)'
;MWVGTTRTPLKRWRGPTLRRPTSSPLTSWMQCNLSTEGEVGGGLEVGGERSFIRASLFFARPPRSRNVEPNTSSVRRPPGCLQLSLCFLIKRSPKYRAFFLLRVGAEVSEVCLGCICEAISGCNRTLSCSGDVCGLFRITWAYWADSGKPVLDLDSPEADGAYARCVTDAHCAARAVRGYMAKFQQDCNGDRVVNCYDFARIHLLGGYGCGGGLTPLYQQRFENCVVRVNELGGAID
;
A
#
# COMPACT_ATOMS: atom_id res chain seq x y z
N MET A 1 -5.90 4.63 83.36
CA MET A 1 -6.72 5.42 82.40
C MET A 1 -6.31 5.09 80.97
N TRP A 2 -7.25 5.26 80.04
CA TRP A 2 -7.28 4.81 78.64
C TRP A 2 -6.05 5.01 77.74
N VAL A 3 -5.86 4.07 76.82
CA VAL A 3 -4.98 4.14 75.65
C VAL A 3 -5.71 4.86 74.51
N GLY A 4 -5.08 5.85 73.87
CA GLY A 4 -5.66 6.62 72.77
C GLY A 4 -4.92 6.42 71.44
N THR A 5 -5.36 5.48 70.61
CA THR A 5 -4.82 5.28 69.24
C THR A 5 -5.71 5.96 68.21
N THR A 6 -5.19 6.99 67.53
CA THR A 6 -5.93 7.74 66.50
C THR A 6 -5.91 7.00 65.15
N ARG A 7 -6.92 6.15 64.91
CA ARG A 7 -7.17 5.56 63.57
C ARG A 7 -7.85 6.58 62.65
N THR A 8 -7.18 6.94 61.55
CA THR A 8 -7.80 7.65 60.42
C THR A 8 -8.73 6.71 59.64
N PRO A 9 -9.92 7.14 59.20
CA PRO A 9 -10.85 6.29 58.47
C PRO A 9 -10.45 6.11 57.01
N LEU A 10 -10.37 4.85 56.56
CA LEU A 10 -10.18 4.50 55.15
C LEU A 10 -11.38 4.94 54.31
N LYS A 11 -11.14 5.78 53.28
CA LYS A 11 -12.17 6.17 52.31
C LYS A 11 -12.58 4.96 51.46
N ARG A 12 -13.84 4.54 51.61
CA ARG A 12 -14.44 3.44 50.84
C ARG A 12 -14.65 3.84 49.38
N TRP A 13 -13.73 3.45 48.51
CA TRP A 13 -13.92 3.55 47.06
C TRP A 13 -15.11 2.68 46.63
N ARG A 14 -16.11 3.30 45.99
CA ARG A 14 -17.15 2.59 45.22
C ARG A 14 -16.74 2.63 43.75
N GLY A 15 -16.48 1.46 43.17
CA GLY A 15 -16.17 1.34 41.74
C GLY A 15 -17.39 1.68 40.86
N PRO A 16 -17.16 2.02 39.57
CA PRO A 16 -18.24 2.33 38.64
C PRO A 16 -19.08 1.09 38.34
N THR A 17 -20.40 1.28 38.29
CA THR A 17 -21.36 0.24 37.94
C THR A 17 -21.38 -0.04 36.44
N LEU A 18 -21.01 -1.25 36.04
CA LEU A 18 -21.17 -1.75 34.67
C LEU A 18 -22.67 -1.77 34.30
N ARG A 19 -23.08 -0.90 33.38
CA ARG A 19 -24.41 -0.99 32.76
C ARG A 19 -24.37 -2.04 31.66
N ARG A 20 -25.30 -2.99 31.70
CA ARG A 20 -25.52 -3.95 30.60
C ARG A 20 -26.07 -3.21 29.38
N PRO A 21 -25.65 -3.53 28.14
CA PRO A 21 -26.38 -3.12 26.96
C PRO A 21 -27.73 -3.86 26.92
N THR A 22 -28.83 -3.13 26.89
CA THR A 22 -30.16 -3.68 26.62
C THR A 22 -30.28 -3.93 25.12
N SER A 23 -30.46 -5.20 24.72
CA SER A 23 -30.93 -5.52 23.38
C SER A 23 -32.35 -4.97 23.18
N SER A 24 -32.63 -4.48 21.97
CA SER A 24 -34.00 -4.18 21.53
C SER A 24 -34.11 -4.42 20.02
N PRO A 25 -35.28 -4.85 19.53
CA PRO A 25 -35.37 -5.57 18.27
C PRO A 25 -35.71 -4.66 17.09
N LEU A 26 -35.19 -4.99 15.91
CA LEU A 26 -35.80 -4.59 14.65
C LEU A 26 -36.07 -5.85 13.81
N THR A 27 -37.34 -6.00 13.48
CA THR A 27 -37.93 -7.03 12.64
C THR A 27 -37.65 -6.76 11.16
N SER A 28 -37.55 -7.85 10.37
CA SER A 28 -38.07 -8.01 8.98
C SER A 28 -37.77 -6.89 7.95
N TRP A 29 -37.35 -7.14 6.71
CA TRP A 29 -37.66 -8.23 5.79
C TRP A 29 -36.52 -8.41 4.78
N MET A 30 -36.20 -9.65 4.40
CA MET A 30 -36.01 -10.08 3.00
C MET A 30 -35.56 -11.55 2.95
N GLN A 31 -36.48 -12.45 2.59
CA GLN A 31 -36.15 -13.78 2.12
C GLN A 31 -35.51 -13.72 0.72
N CYS A 32 -34.44 -14.49 0.54
CA CYS A 32 -34.22 -15.25 -0.70
C CYS A 32 -34.03 -16.72 -0.28
N ASN A 33 -34.70 -17.64 -0.95
CA ASN A 33 -34.76 -19.06 -0.61
C ASN A 33 -34.65 -19.90 -1.89
N LEU A 34 -34.02 -21.09 -1.81
CA LEU A 34 -33.88 -22.10 -2.89
C LEU A 34 -33.04 -21.65 -4.12
N SER A 35 -32.27 -22.49 -4.84
CA SER A 35 -32.14 -23.96 -5.00
C SER A 35 -30.68 -24.32 -5.40
N THR A 36 -30.13 -25.55 -5.37
CA THR A 36 -30.61 -26.90 -4.99
C THR A 36 -29.43 -27.84 -4.60
N GLU A 37 -29.78 -29.10 -4.30
CA GLU A 37 -29.00 -30.31 -4.00
C GLU A 37 -27.86 -30.70 -4.97
N GLY A 38 -26.95 -31.56 -4.50
CA GLY A 38 -25.86 -32.16 -5.28
C GLY A 38 -24.91 -33.07 -4.50
N GLU A 39 -25.42 -34.14 -3.87
CA GLU A 39 -24.56 -35.22 -3.34
C GLU A 39 -23.97 -36.08 -4.47
N VAL A 40 -22.66 -36.32 -4.45
CA VAL A 40 -22.03 -37.53 -5.02
C VAL A 40 -20.88 -37.96 -4.12
N GLY A 41 -21.03 -39.13 -3.48
CA GLY A 41 -19.93 -39.84 -2.83
C GLY A 41 -19.18 -40.74 -3.83
N GLY A 42 -17.90 -40.98 -3.57
CA GLY A 42 -17.08 -41.90 -4.36
C GLY A 42 -15.62 -41.88 -3.91
N GLY A 43 -15.22 -42.88 -3.12
CA GLY A 43 -13.80 -43.09 -2.79
C GLY A 43 -13.04 -43.72 -3.96
N LEU A 44 -11.73 -43.52 -4.02
CA LEU A 44 -10.85 -44.31 -4.87
C LEU A 44 -9.50 -44.57 -4.19
N GLU A 45 -8.88 -45.68 -4.56
CA GLU A 45 -7.87 -46.40 -3.80
C GLU A 45 -6.45 -45.82 -3.93
N VAL A 46 -5.61 -46.15 -2.94
CA VAL A 46 -4.17 -45.88 -2.98
C VAL A 46 -3.48 -47.03 -3.72
N GLY A 47 -3.25 -46.85 -5.02
CA GLY A 47 -2.47 -47.76 -5.85
C GLY A 47 -1.44 -46.98 -6.66
N GLY A 48 -0.16 -47.21 -6.41
CA GLY A 48 0.91 -46.55 -7.16
C GLY A 48 1.41 -47.44 -8.30
N GLU A 49 1.66 -46.85 -9.47
CA GLU A 49 2.63 -47.40 -10.41
C GLU A 49 3.24 -46.28 -11.29
N ARG A 50 4.50 -46.47 -11.68
CA ARG A 50 5.21 -45.52 -12.54
C ARG A 50 4.85 -45.80 -13.99
N SER A 51 4.45 -44.77 -14.74
CA SER A 51 4.46 -44.85 -16.21
C SER A 51 4.79 -43.50 -16.85
N PHE A 52 5.83 -43.51 -17.68
CA PHE A 52 6.19 -42.41 -18.55
C PHE A 52 5.18 -42.32 -19.69
N ILE A 53 4.36 -41.27 -19.73
CA ILE A 53 3.58 -40.92 -20.92
C ILE A 53 4.28 -39.77 -21.66
N ARG A 54 4.46 -39.98 -22.97
CA ARG A 54 5.15 -39.06 -23.89
C ARG A 54 4.37 -37.76 -24.08
N ALA A 55 5.11 -36.70 -24.41
CA ALA A 55 4.56 -35.40 -24.73
C ALA A 55 3.51 -35.44 -25.86
N SER A 56 2.48 -34.60 -25.72
CA SER A 56 1.64 -34.14 -26.83
C SER A 56 1.37 -32.65 -26.61
N LEU A 57 2.25 -31.82 -27.17
CA LEU A 57 2.10 -30.37 -27.19
C LEU A 57 0.95 -29.99 -28.14
N PHE A 58 -0.26 -29.87 -27.58
CA PHE A 58 -1.36 -29.22 -28.28
C PHE A 58 -1.10 -27.71 -28.39
N PHE A 59 -0.39 -27.32 -29.45
CA PHE A 59 -0.34 -25.93 -29.89
C PHE A 59 -1.73 -25.48 -30.38
N ALA A 60 -2.53 -24.93 -29.46
CA ALA A 60 -3.74 -24.22 -29.83
C ALA A 60 -3.37 -23.00 -30.70
N ARG A 61 -3.77 -23.03 -31.98
CA ARG A 61 -3.57 -21.90 -32.89
C ARG A 61 -4.37 -20.68 -32.41
N PRO A 62 -3.77 -19.47 -32.34
CA PRO A 62 -4.54 -18.27 -32.08
C PRO A 62 -5.50 -17.97 -33.26
N PRO A 63 -6.72 -17.46 -33.00
CA PRO A 63 -7.67 -17.11 -34.05
C PRO A 63 -7.17 -15.92 -34.89
N ARG A 64 -7.42 -15.98 -36.20
CA ARG A 64 -7.03 -14.95 -37.18
C ARG A 64 -7.96 -13.73 -37.09
N SER A 65 -7.42 -12.55 -37.39
CA SER A 65 -8.06 -11.25 -37.22
C SER A 65 -9.39 -11.06 -37.96
N ARG A 66 -10.22 -10.17 -37.41
CA ARG A 66 -11.05 -9.26 -38.22
C ARG A 66 -10.51 -7.85 -38.04
N ASN A 67 -10.13 -7.21 -39.13
CA ASN A 67 -9.82 -5.80 -39.14
C ASN A 67 -11.15 -5.04 -39.02
N VAL A 68 -11.25 -4.11 -38.07
CA VAL A 68 -12.33 -3.12 -38.03
C VAL A 68 -11.83 -1.88 -38.77
N GLU A 69 -12.47 -1.54 -39.89
CA GLU A 69 -12.15 -0.31 -40.62
C GLU A 69 -12.52 0.92 -39.77
N PRO A 70 -11.65 1.95 -39.71
CA PRO A 70 -12.03 3.23 -39.15
C PRO A 70 -12.97 3.95 -40.12
N ASN A 71 -14.25 4.06 -39.75
CA ASN A 71 -15.22 4.88 -40.48
C ASN A 71 -14.72 6.33 -40.57
N THR A 72 -14.33 6.77 -41.76
CA THR A 72 -13.87 8.13 -42.04
C THR A 72 -15.05 9.07 -42.18
N SER A 73 -15.56 9.57 -41.05
CA SER A 73 -16.57 10.63 -41.01
C SER A 73 -16.02 11.92 -41.62
N SER A 74 -16.37 12.15 -42.90
CA SER A 74 -15.99 13.34 -43.66
C SER A 74 -16.61 14.60 -43.06
N VAL A 75 -15.84 15.30 -42.22
CA VAL A 75 -16.21 16.61 -41.68
C VAL A 75 -16.11 17.64 -42.82
N ARG A 76 -17.28 18.03 -43.36
CA ARG A 76 -17.37 19.13 -44.33
C ARG A 76 -16.94 20.43 -43.67
N ARG A 77 -15.79 20.98 -44.09
CA ARG A 77 -15.37 22.33 -43.69
C ARG A 77 -16.17 23.37 -44.47
N PRO A 78 -16.78 24.38 -43.84
CA PRO A 78 -17.35 25.51 -44.57
C PRO A 78 -16.23 26.36 -45.21
N PRO A 79 -16.40 26.85 -46.44
CA PRO A 79 -15.45 27.77 -47.06
C PRO A 79 -15.67 29.20 -46.54
N GLY A 80 -14.59 29.95 -46.33
CA GLY A 80 -14.64 31.39 -46.08
C GLY A 80 -14.45 31.81 -44.62
N CYS A 81 -13.20 31.76 -44.15
CA CYS A 81 -12.71 32.72 -43.15
C CYS A 81 -11.23 33.00 -43.42
N LEU A 82 -10.96 33.86 -44.42
CA LEU A 82 -9.62 34.40 -44.64
C LEU A 82 -9.29 35.41 -43.53
N GLN A 83 -8.07 35.30 -43.01
CA GLN A 83 -7.32 36.32 -42.27
C GLN A 83 -8.02 37.09 -41.14
N LEU A 84 -7.44 36.96 -39.95
CA LEU A 84 -6.55 38.02 -39.46
C LEU A 84 -5.54 37.46 -38.45
N SER A 85 -4.28 37.40 -38.88
CA SER A 85 -3.14 37.17 -37.98
C SER A 85 -2.90 38.42 -37.16
N LEU A 86 -3.34 38.48 -35.89
CA LEU A 86 -2.76 39.31 -34.83
C LEU A 86 -3.39 38.96 -33.46
N CYS A 87 -2.79 38.05 -32.67
CA CYS A 87 -2.88 38.03 -31.19
C CYS A 87 -2.13 36.89 -30.46
N PHE A 88 -1.43 35.98 -31.13
CA PHE A 88 -0.55 35.00 -30.45
C PHE A 88 0.87 35.53 -30.15
N LEU A 89 0.96 36.77 -29.69
CA LEU A 89 2.10 37.27 -28.91
C LEU A 89 1.75 37.23 -27.42
N ILE A 90 1.39 36.04 -26.92
CA ILE A 90 1.39 35.77 -25.49
C ILE A 90 2.84 35.91 -25.02
N LYS A 91 3.08 36.96 -24.23
CA LYS A 91 4.39 37.41 -23.75
C LYS A 91 5.19 36.25 -23.15
N ARG A 92 6.16 35.72 -23.91
CA ARG A 92 7.25 34.85 -23.40
C ARG A 92 8.17 35.66 -22.49
N SER A 93 7.65 36.07 -21.33
CA SER A 93 8.42 36.80 -20.32
C SER A 93 9.37 35.81 -19.66
N PRO A 94 10.71 36.01 -19.67
CA PRO A 94 11.66 35.04 -19.12
C PRO A 94 11.45 34.78 -17.62
N LYS A 95 10.80 35.71 -16.91
CA LYS A 95 10.42 35.61 -15.49
C LYS A 95 9.53 34.40 -15.15
N TYR A 96 8.78 33.83 -16.10
CA TYR A 96 7.93 32.64 -15.85
C TYR A 96 8.59 31.32 -16.27
N ARG A 97 9.82 31.36 -16.79
CA ARG A 97 10.57 30.15 -17.15
C ARG A 97 11.38 29.55 -15.99
N ALA A 98 11.34 30.20 -14.82
CA ALA A 98 12.16 29.86 -13.65
C ALA A 98 11.35 29.31 -12.44
N PHE A 99 10.02 29.15 -12.56
CA PHE A 99 9.17 28.64 -11.46
C PHE A 99 8.67 27.20 -11.67
N PHE A 100 9.07 26.55 -12.76
CA PHE A 100 8.76 25.15 -13.07
C PHE A 100 9.99 24.24 -13.05
N LEU A 101 11.08 24.70 -12.40
CA LEU A 101 12.07 23.79 -11.81
C LEU A 101 11.53 23.33 -10.44
N LEU A 102 10.37 22.67 -10.47
CA LEU A 102 9.87 21.96 -9.30
C LEU A 102 10.93 20.93 -8.91
N ARG A 103 11.16 20.76 -7.59
CA ARG A 103 11.81 19.56 -7.10
C ARG A 103 10.97 18.37 -7.58
N VAL A 104 11.48 17.61 -8.54
CA VAL A 104 11.11 16.20 -8.64
C VAL A 104 11.63 15.60 -7.34
N GLY A 105 10.71 15.28 -6.42
CA GLY A 105 11.07 14.55 -5.22
C GLY A 105 11.72 13.23 -5.62
N ALA A 106 12.65 12.73 -4.80
CA ALA A 106 13.18 11.41 -5.05
C ALA A 106 12.02 10.42 -4.91
N GLU A 107 11.69 9.73 -6.00
CA GLU A 107 10.58 8.76 -6.02
C GLU A 107 11.09 7.40 -5.56
N VAL A 108 10.34 6.74 -4.68
CA VAL A 108 10.72 5.41 -4.20
C VAL A 108 10.57 4.39 -5.33
N SER A 109 11.70 3.92 -5.86
CA SER A 109 11.71 2.89 -6.90
C SER A 109 11.22 1.53 -6.38
N GLU A 110 10.75 0.66 -7.28
CA GLU A 110 10.31 -0.70 -6.92
C GLU A 110 11.46 -1.51 -6.28
N VAL A 111 12.69 -1.23 -6.70
CA VAL A 111 13.89 -1.89 -6.18
C VAL A 111 14.17 -1.45 -4.73
N CYS A 112 14.04 -0.16 -4.45
CA CYS A 112 14.11 0.37 -3.09
C CYS A 112 13.01 -0.20 -2.18
N LEU A 113 11.76 -0.24 -2.67
CA LEU A 113 10.64 -0.86 -1.95
C LEU A 113 10.91 -2.32 -1.62
N GLY A 114 11.51 -3.08 -2.55
CA GLY A 114 11.96 -4.45 -2.31
C GLY A 114 12.93 -4.56 -1.14
N CYS A 115 13.97 -3.72 -1.10
CA CYS A 115 14.95 -3.77 0.00
C CYS A 115 14.39 -3.31 1.36
N ILE A 116 13.47 -2.34 1.38
CA ILE A 116 12.73 -1.97 2.60
C ILE A 116 11.87 -3.14 3.08
N CYS A 117 11.19 -3.83 2.16
CA CYS A 117 10.34 -5.00 2.43
C CYS A 117 11.14 -6.18 3.03
N GLU A 118 12.27 -6.52 2.43
CA GLU A 118 13.19 -7.54 2.91
C GLU A 118 13.75 -7.20 4.30
N ALA A 119 14.13 -5.95 4.52
CA ALA A 119 14.67 -5.50 5.80
C ALA A 119 13.64 -5.61 6.94
N ILE A 120 12.41 -5.13 6.72
CA ILE A 120 11.39 -5.01 7.77
C ILE A 120 10.69 -6.35 8.10
N SER A 121 10.52 -7.25 7.11
CA SER A 121 9.76 -8.49 7.30
C SER A 121 10.30 -9.75 6.61
N GLY A 122 11.40 -9.65 5.85
CA GLY A 122 11.77 -10.70 4.88
C GLY A 122 10.76 -10.80 3.74
N CYS A 123 10.17 -9.65 3.39
CA CYS A 123 9.08 -9.45 2.44
C CYS A 123 7.93 -10.48 2.53
N ASN A 124 7.57 -10.88 3.76
CA ASN A 124 6.58 -11.93 3.97
C ASN A 124 5.16 -11.44 3.65
N ARG A 125 4.66 -11.82 2.46
CA ARG A 125 3.33 -11.49 1.93
C ARG A 125 2.17 -12.17 2.67
N THR A 126 2.40 -13.11 3.58
CA THR A 126 1.33 -13.73 4.40
C THR A 126 1.07 -13.01 5.72
N LEU A 127 1.83 -11.94 6.02
CA LEU A 127 1.64 -11.15 7.23
C LEU A 127 0.33 -10.36 7.20
N SER A 128 -0.54 -10.68 8.16
CA SER A 128 -1.74 -9.92 8.49
C SER A 128 -1.42 -8.79 9.50
N CYS A 129 -2.41 -8.38 10.29
CA CYS A 129 -2.22 -7.43 11.40
C CYS A 129 -1.78 -8.13 12.69
N SER A 130 -0.79 -7.55 13.37
CA SER A 130 -0.35 -7.94 14.71
C SER A 130 -0.39 -6.69 15.59
N GLY A 131 -1.47 -6.57 16.38
CA GLY A 131 -1.85 -5.30 16.99
C GLY A 131 -2.11 -4.24 15.92
N ASP A 132 -1.65 -3.02 16.16
CA ASP A 132 -1.79 -1.89 15.23
C ASP A 132 -0.84 -1.94 14.02
N VAL A 133 0.02 -2.96 13.92
CA VAL A 133 1.08 -3.09 12.90
C VAL A 133 0.75 -4.19 11.90
N CYS A 134 0.58 -3.83 10.62
CA CYS A 134 0.01 -4.71 9.60
C CYS A 134 0.89 -4.87 8.35
N GLY A 135 0.79 -6.04 7.70
CA GLY A 135 1.30 -6.27 6.35
C GLY A 135 2.81 -6.50 6.23
N LEU A 136 3.24 -6.77 5.00
CA LEU A 136 4.65 -6.99 4.60
C LEU A 136 5.55 -5.78 4.93
N PHE A 137 5.02 -4.56 4.87
CA PHE A 137 5.75 -3.34 5.19
C PHE A 137 5.61 -2.92 6.66
N ARG A 138 4.98 -3.74 7.52
CA ARG A 138 4.80 -3.47 8.97
C ARG A 138 4.31 -2.04 9.25
N ILE A 139 3.35 -1.59 8.45
CA ILE A 139 2.79 -0.22 8.49
C ILE A 139 1.88 -0.09 9.71
N THR A 140 1.74 1.12 10.26
CA THR A 140 0.76 1.47 11.30
C THR A 140 -0.38 2.32 10.73
N TRP A 141 -1.50 2.42 11.44
CA TRP A 141 -2.61 3.28 11.01
C TRP A 141 -2.18 4.75 10.81
N ALA A 142 -1.35 5.28 11.72
CA ALA A 142 -0.85 6.65 11.62
C ALA A 142 0.05 6.86 10.39
N TYR A 143 0.94 5.89 10.10
CA TYR A 143 1.76 5.90 8.90
C TYR A 143 0.88 5.92 7.63
N TRP A 144 -0.11 5.03 7.55
CA TRP A 144 -1.06 4.99 6.43
C TRP A 144 -1.90 6.27 6.29
N ALA A 145 -2.32 6.86 7.41
CA ALA A 145 -3.05 8.13 7.41
C ALA A 145 -2.18 9.30 6.91
N ASP A 146 -0.92 9.36 7.35
CA ASP A 146 0.06 10.32 6.87
C ASP A 146 0.43 10.13 5.39
N SER A 147 0.32 8.90 4.88
CA SER A 147 0.53 8.55 3.47
C SER A 147 -0.58 9.06 2.53
N GLY A 148 -1.56 9.80 3.04
CA GLY A 148 -2.74 10.22 2.28
C GLY A 148 -3.85 9.16 2.21
N LYS A 149 -3.84 8.16 3.10
CA LYS A 149 -4.83 7.08 3.20
C LYS A 149 -5.14 6.38 1.85
N PRO A 150 -4.14 5.84 1.14
CA PRO A 150 -4.41 5.07 -0.09
C PRO A 150 -5.30 3.87 0.22
N VAL A 151 -6.17 3.51 -0.71
CA VAL A 151 -7.08 2.35 -0.56
C VAL A 151 -7.01 1.46 -1.80
N LEU A 152 -7.66 0.30 -1.69
CA LEU A 152 -7.92 -0.57 -2.84
C LEU A 152 -8.94 0.09 -3.78
N ASP A 153 -8.98 -0.36 -5.04
CA ASP A 153 -9.97 0.12 -6.00
C ASP A 153 -11.38 -0.18 -5.48
N LEU A 154 -12.29 0.79 -5.60
CA LEU A 154 -13.68 0.75 -5.11
C LEU A 154 -13.85 0.73 -3.56
N ASP A 155 -12.78 0.90 -2.79
CA ASP A 155 -12.82 1.09 -1.33
C ASP A 155 -12.78 2.59 -0.95
N SER A 156 -12.99 2.93 0.33
CA SER A 156 -13.05 4.32 0.83
C SER A 156 -12.03 4.57 1.96
N PRO A 157 -11.30 5.70 1.96
CA PRO A 157 -10.38 6.08 3.04
C PRO A 157 -11.03 6.28 4.42
N GLU A 158 -12.35 6.37 4.47
CA GLU A 158 -13.18 6.53 5.67
C GLU A 158 -13.82 5.21 6.12
N ALA A 159 -13.77 4.15 5.31
CA ALA A 159 -14.41 2.88 5.63
C ALA A 159 -13.66 2.11 6.71
N ASP A 160 -14.41 1.50 7.64
CA ASP A 160 -13.85 0.64 8.67
C ASP A 160 -12.99 -0.48 8.05
N GLY A 161 -11.77 -0.62 8.57
CA GLY A 161 -10.79 -1.60 8.08
C GLY A 161 -10.10 -1.27 6.75
N ALA A 162 -10.37 -0.12 6.11
CA ALA A 162 -9.71 0.27 4.85
C ALA A 162 -8.18 0.30 4.94
N TYR A 163 -7.68 0.82 6.07
CA TYR A 163 -6.27 0.71 6.48
C TYR A 163 -5.74 -0.72 6.36
N ALA A 164 -6.36 -1.67 7.07
CA ALA A 164 -5.90 -3.05 7.14
C ALA A 164 -5.97 -3.76 5.78
N ARG A 165 -7.05 -3.53 5.01
CA ARG A 165 -7.19 -4.05 3.63
C ARG A 165 -6.10 -3.51 2.70
N CYS A 166 -5.81 -2.21 2.76
CA CYS A 166 -4.76 -1.61 1.94
C CYS A 166 -3.37 -2.16 2.29
N VAL A 167 -2.97 -2.12 3.57
CA VAL A 167 -1.57 -2.41 3.92
C VAL A 167 -1.24 -3.90 3.93
N THR A 168 -2.25 -4.78 3.83
CA THR A 168 -2.05 -6.23 3.58
C THR A 168 -2.01 -6.58 2.09
N ASP A 169 -2.47 -5.71 1.19
CA ASP A 169 -2.18 -5.81 -0.24
C ASP A 169 -0.82 -5.20 -0.57
N ALA A 170 -0.03 -5.90 -1.39
CA ALA A 170 1.34 -5.48 -1.72
C ALA A 170 1.37 -4.15 -2.49
N HIS A 171 0.44 -3.93 -3.42
CA HIS A 171 0.44 -2.72 -4.25
C HIS A 171 -0.09 -1.50 -3.49
N CYS A 172 -1.14 -1.65 -2.69
CA CYS A 172 -1.67 -0.58 -1.86
C CYS A 172 -0.72 -0.23 -0.69
N ALA A 173 -0.07 -1.22 -0.07
CA ALA A 173 0.99 -0.98 0.91
C ALA A 173 2.18 -0.22 0.28
N ALA A 174 2.61 -0.57 -0.93
CA ALA A 174 3.64 0.17 -1.67
C ALA A 174 3.22 1.62 -1.97
N ARG A 175 1.95 1.87 -2.34
CA ARG A 175 1.39 3.23 -2.45
C ARG A 175 1.47 3.99 -1.13
N ALA A 176 1.23 3.32 0.00
CA ALA A 176 1.35 3.94 1.32
C ALA A 176 2.81 4.32 1.63
N VAL A 177 3.78 3.43 1.41
CA VAL A 177 5.21 3.76 1.58
C VAL A 177 5.60 4.97 0.71
N ARG A 178 5.21 4.99 -0.57
CA ARG A 178 5.44 6.14 -1.46
C ARG A 178 4.80 7.43 -0.98
N GLY A 179 3.54 7.40 -0.54
CA GLY A 179 2.84 8.56 0.02
C GLY A 179 3.52 9.10 1.28
N TYR A 180 4.01 8.21 2.14
CA TYR A 180 4.77 8.58 3.33
C TYR A 180 6.11 9.25 2.98
N MET A 181 6.87 8.70 2.03
CA MET A 181 8.12 9.32 1.57
C MET A 181 7.84 10.66 0.88
N ALA A 182 6.81 10.78 0.05
CA ALA A 182 6.44 12.06 -0.56
C ALA A 182 6.16 13.16 0.48
N LYS A 183 5.67 12.80 1.68
CA LYS A 183 5.43 13.71 2.80
C LYS A 183 6.67 13.99 3.65
N PHE A 184 7.54 13.00 3.86
CA PHE A 184 8.62 13.04 4.85
C PHE A 184 10.05 12.92 4.29
N GLN A 185 10.22 12.88 2.97
CA GLN A 185 11.54 12.82 2.31
C GLN A 185 12.46 13.96 2.77
N GLN A 186 13.62 13.57 3.30
CA GLN A 186 14.68 14.47 3.74
C GLN A 186 15.99 13.68 3.85
N ASP A 187 17.12 14.38 3.86
CA ASP A 187 18.42 13.78 4.17
C ASP A 187 18.43 13.34 5.64
N CYS A 188 18.60 12.05 5.87
CA CYS A 188 18.53 11.37 7.15
C CYS A 188 19.87 10.76 7.58
N ASN A 189 20.86 10.72 6.69
CA ASN A 189 22.18 10.13 6.93
C ASN A 189 23.33 11.18 6.92
N GLY A 190 23.07 12.39 6.43
CA GLY A 190 23.99 13.52 6.34
C GLY A 190 24.78 13.63 5.03
N ASP A 191 24.47 12.83 4.00
CA ASP A 191 25.22 12.77 2.74
C ASP A 191 24.81 13.84 1.69
N ARG A 192 23.76 14.62 1.97
CA ARG A 192 23.16 15.67 1.13
C ARG A 192 22.41 15.20 -0.11
N VAL A 193 22.23 13.90 -0.27
CA VAL A 193 21.31 13.28 -1.22
C VAL A 193 20.03 12.90 -0.46
N VAL A 194 18.95 12.63 -1.18
CA VAL A 194 17.77 11.96 -0.62
C VAL A 194 17.51 10.76 -1.50
N ASN A 195 17.76 9.57 -0.96
CA ASN A 195 17.78 8.30 -1.69
C ASN A 195 17.16 7.16 -0.86
N CYS A 196 17.25 5.94 -1.34
CA CYS A 196 16.72 4.76 -0.65
C CYS A 196 17.27 4.53 0.76
N TYR A 197 18.51 4.95 1.06
CA TYR A 197 19.05 4.86 2.42
C TYR A 197 18.26 5.76 3.38
N ASP A 198 17.85 6.95 2.95
CA ASP A 198 16.96 7.82 3.72
C ASP A 198 15.56 7.26 3.84
N PHE A 199 15.00 6.73 2.75
CA PHE A 199 13.68 6.11 2.76
C PHE A 199 13.60 4.91 3.72
N ALA A 200 14.65 4.07 3.79
CA ALA A 200 14.72 2.99 4.78
C ALA A 200 14.75 3.52 6.22
N ARG A 201 15.49 4.62 6.47
CA ARG A 201 15.54 5.28 7.79
C ARG A 201 14.21 5.92 8.17
N ILE A 202 13.55 6.62 7.25
CA ILE A 202 12.20 7.20 7.42
C ILE A 202 11.16 6.10 7.64
N HIS A 203 11.28 4.96 6.97
CA HIS A 203 10.35 3.84 7.12
C HIS A 203 10.43 3.22 8.52
N LEU A 204 11.63 2.97 9.04
CA LEU A 204 11.80 2.36 10.37
C LEU A 204 11.58 3.35 11.53
N LEU A 205 12.07 4.59 11.41
CA LEU A 205 12.15 5.56 12.51
C LEU A 205 11.10 6.68 12.43
N GLY A 206 10.32 6.73 11.35
CA GLY A 206 9.40 7.82 11.04
C GLY A 206 10.11 9.09 10.55
N GLY A 207 9.35 9.99 9.90
CA GLY A 207 9.90 11.21 9.29
C GLY A 207 10.71 12.09 10.25
N TYR A 208 10.20 12.34 11.45
CA TYR A 208 10.89 13.17 12.45
C TYR A 208 12.05 12.46 13.18
N GLY A 209 12.14 11.13 13.08
CA GLY A 209 13.10 10.31 13.83
C GLY A 209 14.27 9.76 13.00
N CYS A 210 14.27 9.96 11.68
CA CYS A 210 15.17 9.26 10.75
C CYS A 210 16.68 9.52 10.94
N GLY A 211 17.07 10.56 11.70
CA GLY A 211 18.47 10.79 12.12
C GLY A 211 18.97 9.79 13.17
N GLY A 212 18.09 8.96 13.75
CA GLY A 212 18.43 7.97 14.77
C GLY A 212 19.24 6.77 14.27
N GLY A 213 19.65 5.91 15.21
CA GLY A 213 20.29 4.64 14.90
C GLY A 213 19.29 3.60 14.40
N LEU A 214 19.65 2.86 13.35
CA LEU A 214 18.90 1.67 12.91
C LEU A 214 19.17 0.49 13.84
N THR A 215 18.25 -0.48 13.89
CA THR A 215 18.56 -1.75 14.57
C THR A 215 19.55 -2.55 13.72
N PRO A 216 20.55 -3.24 14.31
CA PRO A 216 21.57 -3.94 13.54
C PRO A 216 21.00 -4.97 12.56
N LEU A 217 19.92 -5.66 12.94
CA LEU A 217 19.25 -6.65 12.08
C LEU A 217 18.56 -5.99 10.87
N TYR A 218 17.90 -4.85 11.06
CA TYR A 218 17.26 -4.12 9.95
C TYR A 218 18.31 -3.58 8.99
N GLN A 219 19.33 -2.90 9.53
CA GLN A 219 20.43 -2.32 8.75
C GLN A 219 21.15 -3.39 7.92
N GLN A 220 21.58 -4.49 8.55
CA GLN A 220 22.26 -5.58 7.86
C GLN A 220 21.41 -6.18 6.73
N ARG A 221 20.10 -6.39 6.95
CA ARG A 221 19.22 -6.93 5.91
C ARG A 221 19.02 -5.96 4.74
N PHE A 222 18.89 -4.67 5.03
CA PHE A 222 18.79 -3.63 4.01
C PHE A 222 20.07 -3.53 3.18
N GLU A 223 21.23 -3.39 3.82
CA GLU A 223 22.54 -3.32 3.16
C GLU A 223 22.83 -4.57 2.31
N ASN A 224 22.54 -5.77 2.84
CA ASN A 224 22.65 -7.02 2.09
C ASN A 224 21.73 -7.07 0.86
N CYS A 225 20.56 -6.43 0.91
CA CYS A 225 19.69 -6.32 -0.26
C CYS A 225 20.29 -5.38 -1.32
N VAL A 226 20.76 -4.20 -0.90
CA VAL A 226 21.39 -3.20 -1.77
C VAL A 226 22.61 -3.79 -2.50
N VAL A 227 23.48 -4.52 -1.79
CA VAL A 227 24.63 -5.21 -2.41
C VAL A 227 24.19 -6.18 -3.51
N ARG A 228 23.25 -7.09 -3.22
CA ARG A 228 22.75 -8.08 -4.20
C ARG A 228 22.08 -7.41 -5.41
N VAL A 229 21.35 -6.32 -5.20
CA VAL A 229 20.74 -5.55 -6.29
C VAL A 229 21.80 -4.97 -7.21
N ASN A 230 22.83 -4.34 -6.63
CA ASN A 230 23.93 -3.73 -7.38
C ASN A 230 24.74 -4.79 -8.16
N GLU A 231 24.98 -5.97 -7.57
CA GLU A 231 25.61 -7.13 -8.23
C GLU A 231 24.81 -7.65 -9.44
N LEU A 232 23.48 -7.54 -9.40
CA LEU A 232 22.58 -7.91 -10.49
C LEU A 232 22.38 -6.78 -11.54
N GLY A 233 23.11 -5.67 -11.42
CA GLY A 233 23.01 -4.52 -12.31
C GLY A 233 21.78 -3.65 -12.09
N GLY A 234 21.07 -3.81 -10.97
CA GLY A 234 20.05 -2.87 -10.52
C GLY A 234 20.69 -1.62 -9.91
N ALA A 235 20.02 -0.48 -10.03
CA ALA A 235 20.35 0.73 -9.28
C ALA A 235 19.44 0.84 -8.05
N ILE A 236 20.02 1.29 -6.93
CA ILE A 236 19.28 1.76 -5.75
C ILE A 236 19.35 3.29 -5.80
N ASP A 237 18.25 3.89 -6.20
CA ASP A 237 18.07 5.35 -6.38
C ASP A 237 17.90 6.10 -5.05
#